data_AF-A0A662I6Y6-F1
#
_entry.id   AF-A0A662I6Y6-F1
#
_cell.length_a   1.000
_cell.length_b   1.000
_cell.length_c   1.000
_cell.angle_alpha   90.00
_cell.angle_beta   90.00
_cell.angle_gamma   90.00
#
_symmetry.space_group_name_H-M   'P 1'
#
loop_
_entity.id
_entity.type
_entity.pdbx_description
1 polymer ?
#
loop_
_entity_poly.entity_id
_entity_poly.type
_entity_poly.pdbx_seq_one_letter_code
_entity_poly.pdbx_strand_id
1 'polypeptide(L)'
;LGRLGLFDSLTFMVYTSDDARLESTVRYIFEMMRDSKAKPIIIIGWELRKSPPAAWIRQALIVRKLGGEDIIVFWDGGLDKAGAWDAFKELFEAMRGEG
;
A
#
# COMPACT_ATOMS: atom_id res chain seq x y z
N LEU A 1 -15.28 -0.91 -16.75
CA LEU A 1 -14.55 -2.20 -16.75
C LEU A 1 -14.73 -2.96 -15.44
N GLY A 2 -14.43 -2.39 -14.27
CA GLY A 2 -14.64 -3.07 -12.97
C GLY A 2 -16.11 -3.48 -12.68
N ARG A 3 -17.10 -2.71 -13.15
CA ARG A 3 -18.53 -3.08 -13.03
C ARG A 3 -18.95 -4.31 -13.85
N LEU A 4 -18.20 -4.62 -14.91
CA LEU A 4 -18.47 -5.76 -15.78
C LEU A 4 -17.95 -7.09 -15.19
N GLY A 5 -17.17 -7.04 -14.11
CA GLY A 5 -16.60 -8.24 -13.46
C GLY A 5 -15.55 -8.95 -14.31
N LEU A 6 -14.84 -8.21 -15.18
CA LEU A 6 -13.81 -8.77 -16.05
C LEU A 6 -12.48 -9.03 -15.34
N PHE A 7 -12.29 -8.45 -14.15
CA PHE A 7 -11.06 -8.54 -13.37
C PHE A 7 -11.42 -8.78 -11.90
N ASP A 8 -10.70 -9.69 -11.25
CA ASP A 8 -10.85 -9.94 -9.81
C ASP A 8 -10.21 -8.82 -8.98
N SER A 9 -9.14 -8.23 -9.50
CA SER A 9 -8.38 -7.15 -8.83
C SER A 9 -7.91 -6.09 -9.82
N LEU A 10 -7.79 -4.85 -9.35
CA LEU A 10 -7.13 -3.75 -10.06
C LEU A 10 -6.02 -3.17 -9.18
N THR A 11 -4.82 -3.12 -9.73
CA THR A 11 -3.66 -2.55 -9.04
C THR A 11 -3.49 -1.07 -9.36
N PHE A 12 -3.25 -0.25 -8.34
CA PHE A 12 -3.01 1.18 -8.48
C PHE A 12 -1.65 1.55 -7.90
N MET A 13 -0.73 1.98 -8.76
CA MET A 13 0.59 2.43 -8.32
C MET A 13 0.59 3.92 -8.02
N VAL A 14 0.90 4.27 -6.77
CA VAL A 14 0.92 5.66 -6.29
C VAL A 14 2.36 6.13 -6.14
N TYR A 15 2.77 7.02 -7.02
CA TYR A 15 4.12 7.60 -7.06
C TYR A 15 4.20 8.85 -6.17
N THR A 16 4.51 8.67 -4.88
CA THR A 16 4.71 9.79 -3.96
C THR A 16 5.58 9.41 -2.76
N SER A 17 6.44 10.34 -2.33
CA SER A 17 7.10 10.28 -1.02
C SER A 17 6.33 11.04 0.08
N ASP A 18 5.30 11.79 -0.30
CA ASP A 18 4.48 12.60 0.59
C ASP A 18 3.26 11.81 1.11
N ASP A 19 3.13 11.78 2.44
CA ASP A 19 2.14 10.97 3.16
C ASP A 19 0.71 11.51 2.99
N ALA A 20 0.52 12.84 2.97
CA ALA A 20 -0.80 13.46 2.78
C ALA A 20 -1.35 13.25 1.35
N ARG A 21 -0.47 13.36 0.35
CA ARG A 21 -0.78 13.06 -1.04
C ARG A 21 -1.12 11.59 -1.22
N LEU A 22 -0.38 10.69 -0.57
CA LEU A 22 -0.72 9.26 -0.56
C LEU A 22 -2.13 9.05 -0.02
N GLU A 23 -2.41 9.58 1.18
CA GLU A 23 -3.70 9.40 1.84
C GLU A 23 -4.87 9.88 0.96
N SER A 24 -4.75 11.10 0.42
CA SER A 24 -5.77 11.68 -0.46
C SER A 24 -5.98 10.84 -1.72
N THR A 25 -4.90 10.39 -2.36
CA THR A 25 -4.97 9.58 -3.59
C THR A 25 -5.61 8.22 -3.33
N VAL A 26 -5.24 7.55 -2.24
CA VAL A 26 -5.77 6.22 -1.88
C VAL A 26 -7.24 6.31 -1.51
N ARG A 27 -7.64 7.35 -0.76
CA ARG A 27 -9.04 7.63 -0.44
C ARG A 27 -9.88 7.79 -1.71
N TYR A 28 -9.37 8.55 -2.69
CA TYR A 28 -10.03 8.74 -3.98
C TYR A 28 -10.15 7.42 -4.77
N ILE A 29 -9.09 6.60 -4.79
CA ILE A 29 -9.11 5.29 -5.46
C ILE A 29 -10.19 4.39 -4.84
N PHE A 30 -10.26 4.28 -3.51
CA PHE A 30 -11.26 3.46 -2.85
C PHE A 30 -12.69 3.99 -3.07
N GLU A 31 -12.88 5.31 -3.11
CA GLU A 31 -14.18 5.90 -3.47
C GLU A 31 -14.58 5.58 -4.92
N MET A 32 -13.67 5.74 -5.87
CA MET A 32 -13.90 5.39 -7.28
C MET A 32 -14.22 3.89 -7.45
N MET A 33 -13.59 3.05 -6.63
CA MET A 33 -13.72 1.60 -6.66
C MET A 33 -14.86 1.05 -5.80
N ARG A 34 -15.61 1.90 -5.10
CA ARG A 34 -16.66 1.50 -4.14
C ARG A 34 -17.71 0.55 -4.73
N ASP A 35 -18.10 0.79 -5.98
CA ASP A 35 -19.09 -0.05 -6.71
C ASP A 35 -18.42 -1.05 -7.68
N SER A 36 -17.11 -1.22 -7.61
CA SER A 36 -16.38 -2.16 -8.45
C SER A 36 -16.56 -3.59 -7.93
N LYS A 37 -16.65 -4.56 -8.83
CA LYS A 37 -16.53 -5.98 -8.47
C LYS A 37 -15.07 -6.39 -8.25
N ALA A 38 -14.12 -5.66 -8.82
CA ALA A 38 -12.70 -5.90 -8.67
C ALA A 38 -12.18 -5.29 -7.36
N LYS A 39 -11.33 -6.02 -6.65
CA LYS A 39 -10.63 -5.55 -5.44
C LYS A 39 -9.53 -4.53 -5.80
N PRO A 40 -9.50 -3.34 -5.20
CA PRO A 40 -8.38 -2.42 -5.37
C PRO A 40 -7.16 -2.89 -4.57
N ILE A 41 -5.99 -2.97 -5.21
CA ILE A 41 -4.70 -3.27 -4.58
C ILE A 41 -3.80 -2.06 -4.77
N ILE A 42 -3.27 -1.50 -3.68
CA ILE A 42 -2.42 -0.31 -3.75
C ILE A 42 -0.95 -0.72 -3.82
N ILE A 43 -0.22 -0.18 -4.79
CA ILE A 43 1.23 -0.31 -4.90
C ILE A 43 1.87 1.01 -4.44
N ILE A 44 2.75 0.94 -3.44
CA ILE A 44 3.48 2.09 -2.86
C ILE A 44 4.99 1.87 -2.89
N GLY A 45 5.75 2.86 -2.44
CA GLY A 45 7.17 2.68 -2.11
C GLY A 45 8.15 2.99 -3.23
N TRP A 46 7.72 3.19 -4.49
CA TRP A 46 8.65 3.51 -5.59
C TRP A 46 9.47 4.79 -5.34
N GLU A 47 8.83 5.88 -4.92
CA GLU A 47 9.54 7.12 -4.60
C GLU A 47 10.38 7.01 -3.32
N LEU A 48 10.12 5.98 -2.49
CA LEU A 48 10.84 5.69 -1.26
C LEU A 48 11.78 4.48 -1.40
N ARG A 49 12.00 3.96 -2.62
CA ARG A 49 12.68 2.68 -2.84
C ARG A 49 14.13 2.65 -2.33
N LYS A 50 14.76 3.81 -2.17
CA LYS A 50 16.11 3.95 -1.59
C LYS A 50 16.11 4.36 -0.12
N SER A 51 14.96 4.77 0.41
CA SER A 51 14.79 5.21 1.80
C SER A 51 14.98 4.06 2.80
N PRO A 52 15.11 4.37 4.10
CA PRO A 52 15.01 3.36 5.15
C PRO A 52 13.63 2.69 5.15
N PRO A 53 13.53 1.41 5.57
CA PRO A 53 12.27 0.67 5.59
C PRO A 53 11.09 1.38 6.29
N ALA A 54 11.37 2.07 7.40
CA ALA A 54 10.38 2.84 8.15
C ALA A 54 9.58 3.84 7.29
N ALA A 55 10.14 4.36 6.19
CA ALA A 55 9.45 5.31 5.33
C ALA A 55 8.27 4.68 4.58
N TRP A 56 8.46 3.51 3.98
CA TRP A 56 7.36 2.82 3.28
C TRP A 56 6.44 2.07 4.24
N ILE A 57 6.89 1.68 5.45
CA ILE A 57 6.00 1.13 6.49
C ILE A 57 4.94 2.16 6.85
N ARG A 58 5.33 3.42 7.12
CA ARG A 58 4.35 4.48 7.41
C ARG A 58 3.30 4.60 6.31
N GLN A 59 3.73 4.60 5.05
CA GLN A 59 2.82 4.64 3.90
C GLN A 59 1.90 3.41 3.85
N ALA A 60 2.42 2.21 4.11
CA ALA A 60 1.61 0.99 4.16
C ALA A 60 0.55 1.06 5.27
N LEU A 61 0.90 1.59 6.45
CA LEU A 61 -0.03 1.79 7.56
C LEU A 61 -1.12 2.81 7.23
N ILE A 62 -0.81 3.88 6.49
CA ILE A 62 -1.82 4.84 5.99
C ILE A 62 -2.81 4.13 5.08
N VAL A 63 -2.33 3.35 4.11
CA VAL A 63 -3.19 2.57 3.20
C VAL A 63 -4.07 1.60 3.98
N ARG A 64 -3.51 0.90 4.98
CA ARG A 64 -4.26 -0.03 5.83
C ARG A 64 -5.37 0.66 6.60
N LYS A 65 -5.10 1.81 7.21
CA LYS A 65 -6.09 2.63 7.93
C LYS A 65 -7.25 3.09 7.04
N LEU A 66 -7.01 3.26 5.74
CA LEU A 66 -8.05 3.60 4.76
C LEU A 66 -8.85 2.39 4.27
N GLY A 67 -8.54 1.18 4.74
CA GLY A 67 -9.23 -0.06 4.36
C GLY A 67 -8.50 -0.90 3.31
N GLY A 68 -7.25 -0.58 2.97
CA GLY A 68 -6.44 -1.42 2.08
C GLY A 68 -5.99 -2.69 2.78
N GLU A 69 -6.54 -3.83 2.37
CA GLU A 69 -6.16 -5.15 2.89
C GLU A 69 -4.90 -5.70 2.21
N ASP A 70 -4.86 -5.62 0.88
CA ASP A 70 -3.73 -6.07 0.08
C ASP A 70 -2.91 -4.86 -0.38
N ILE A 71 -1.62 -4.89 -0.04
CA ILE A 71 -0.68 -3.80 -0.34
C ILE A 71 0.57 -4.42 -0.96
N ILE A 72 1.02 -3.87 -2.07
CA ILE A 72 2.31 -4.21 -2.68
C ILE A 72 3.27 -3.07 -2.38
N VAL A 73 4.43 -3.40 -1.79
CA VAL A 73 5.48 -2.41 -1.51
C VAL A 73 6.63 -2.64 -2.48
N PHE A 74 6.95 -1.62 -3.26
CA PHE A 74 8.13 -1.62 -4.12
C PHE A 74 9.37 -1.16 -3.34
N TRP A 75 10.46 -1.91 -3.46
CA TRP A 75 11.69 -1.59 -2.75
C TRP A 75 12.96 -2.11 -3.46
N ASP A 76 13.88 -1.21 -3.81
CA ASP A 76 15.13 -1.51 -4.55
C ASP A 76 16.15 -2.30 -3.72
N GLY A 77 16.09 -2.18 -2.39
CA GLY A 77 17.09 -2.75 -1.48
C GLY A 77 16.88 -4.22 -1.14
N GLY A 78 15.68 -4.77 -1.40
CA GLY A 78 15.30 -6.13 -1.01
C GLY A 78 15.53 -6.43 0.48
N LEU A 79 15.26 -7.66 0.90
CA LEU A 79 15.39 -8.07 2.31
C LEU A 79 16.83 -8.00 2.88
N ASP A 80 17.81 -7.69 2.04
CA ASP A 80 19.24 -7.66 2.37
C ASP A 80 19.68 -6.37 3.09
N LYS A 81 18.84 -5.34 3.16
CA LYS A 81 19.17 -4.10 3.90
C LYS A 81 19.01 -4.33 5.40
N ALA A 82 19.94 -3.80 6.20
CA ALA A 82 19.82 -3.84 7.66
C ALA A 82 18.48 -3.22 8.14
N GLY A 83 17.82 -3.89 9.09
CA GLY A 83 16.52 -3.47 9.64
C GLY A 83 15.30 -3.81 8.78
N ALA A 84 15.46 -4.48 7.63
CA ALA A 84 14.36 -4.89 6.76
C ALA A 84 13.40 -5.86 7.44
N TRP A 85 13.95 -6.90 8.07
CA TRP A 85 13.15 -7.95 8.71
C TRP A 85 12.37 -7.43 9.92
N ASP A 86 12.97 -6.55 10.72
CA ASP A 86 12.28 -5.89 11.83
C ASP A 86 11.15 -5.00 11.31
N ALA A 87 11.39 -4.26 10.23
CA ALA A 87 10.38 -3.47 9.56
C ALA A 87 9.22 -4.30 8.98
N PHE A 88 9.52 -5.44 8.35
CA PHE A 88 8.50 -6.36 7.87
C PHE A 88 7.72 -6.98 9.03
N LYS A 89 8.39 -7.31 10.14
CA LYS A 89 7.74 -7.80 11.35
C LYS A 89 6.82 -6.74 11.94
N GLU A 90 7.26 -5.49 12.05
CA GLU A 90 6.44 -4.36 12.51
C GLU A 90 5.21 -4.18 11.62
N LEU A 91 5.39 -4.17 10.30
CA LEU A 91 4.27 -4.09 9.38
C LEU A 91 3.33 -5.29 9.52
N PHE A 92 3.86 -6.51 9.60
CA PHE A 92 3.05 -7.72 9.74
C PHE A 92 2.27 -7.76 11.05
N GLU A 93 2.88 -7.34 12.17
CA GLU A 93 2.22 -7.21 13.47
C GLU A 93 1.13 -6.14 13.43
N ALA A 94 1.40 -4.98 12.83
CA ALA A 94 0.42 -3.92 12.65
C ALA A 94 -0.72 -4.31 11.69
N MET A 95 -0.48 -5.23 10.76
CA MET A 95 -1.51 -5.78 9.87
C MET A 95 -2.31 -6.91 10.56
N ARG A 96 -1.72 -7.60 11.56
CA ARG A 96 -2.36 -8.66 12.37
C ARG A 96 -3.15 -8.15 13.58
N GLY A 97 -2.81 -6.98 14.10
CA GLY A 97 -3.40 -6.39 15.30
C GLY A 97 -4.48 -5.34 14.97
N GLU A 98 -5.73 -5.71 15.30
CA GLU A 98 -6.97 -4.91 15.39
C GLU A 98 -7.64 -4.50 14.06
N GLY A 99 -8.95 -4.74 13.84
CA GLY A 99 -10.03 -4.97 14.81
C GLY A 99 -10.86 -3.71 14.95
#